data_AF-A0A9C7UNQ9-F1
#
_entry.id   AF-A0A9C7UNQ9-F1
#
_cell.length_a   1.000
_cell.length_b   1.000
_cell.length_c   1.000
_cell.angle_alpha   90.00
_cell.angle_beta   90.00
_cell.angle_gamma   90.00
#
_symmetry.space_group_name_H-M   'P 1'
#
loop_
_entity.id
_entity.type
_entity.pdbx_description
1 polymer ?
#
loop_
_entity_poly.entity_id
_entity_poly.type
_entity_poly.pdbx_seq_one_letter_code
_entity_poly.pdbx_strand_id
1 'polypeptide(L)' 'MSEEEPVDKKPEIEEACKPHCSNEWAEYRACVKRIENDTTGEAHCTGQYLDFWRCVDHCAAKRIFQTLK' A
#
# COMPACT_ATOMS: atom_id res chain seq x y z
N MET A 1 25.11 25.96 -6.55
CA MET A 1 24.67 25.38 -5.28
C MET A 1 23.76 24.24 -5.65
N SER A 2 24.10 23.02 -5.25
CA SER A 2 23.32 21.82 -5.54
C SER A 2 21.89 22.04 -5.03
N GLU A 3 20.92 22.13 -5.93
CA GLU A 3 19.51 22.06 -5.56
C GLU A 3 19.28 20.63 -5.07
N GLU A 4 19.19 20.46 -3.76
CA GLU A 4 18.92 19.17 -3.13
C GLU A 4 17.54 18.71 -3.59
N GLU A 5 17.47 17.54 -4.24
CA GLU A 5 16.19 17.02 -4.76
C GLU A 5 15.18 16.90 -3.61
N PRO A 6 13.95 17.42 -3.77
CA PRO A 6 12.94 17.31 -2.74
C PRO A 6 12.61 15.83 -2.50
N VAL A 7 12.79 15.37 -1.26
CA VAL A 7 12.48 13.99 -0.86
C VAL A 7 10.96 13.81 -0.78
N ASP A 8 10.42 12.82 -1.50
CA ASP A 8 9.02 12.42 -1.37
C ASP A 8 8.80 11.74 0.00
N LYS A 9 7.94 12.33 0.83
CA LYS A 9 7.59 11.84 2.15
C LYS A 9 6.49 10.77 2.13
N LYS A 10 5.78 10.62 1.00
CA LYS A 10 4.68 9.66 0.87
C LYS A 10 5.11 8.22 1.19
N PRO A 11 6.23 7.68 0.66
CA PRO A 11 6.65 6.30 0.93
C PRO A 11 6.92 6.05 2.42
N GLU A 12 7.58 6.97 3.12
CA GLU A 12 7.86 6.85 4.55
C GLU A 12 6.56 6.81 5.37
N ILE A 13 5.59 7.68 5.02
CA ILE A 13 4.29 7.74 5.69
C ILE A 13 3.48 6.47 5.42
N GLU A 14 3.50 5.96 4.20
CA GLU A 14 2.82 4.71 3.84
C GLU A 14 3.39 3.52 4.61
N GLU A 15 4.72 3.37 4.69
CA GLU A 15 5.37 2.31 5.50
C GLU A 15 4.97 2.41 6.97
N ALA A 16 4.90 3.62 7.53
CA ALA A 16 4.43 3.83 8.90
C ALA A 16 2.94 3.49 9.10
N CYS A 17 2.15 3.45 8.02
CA CYS A 17 0.73 3.11 8.05
C CYS A 17 0.45 1.61 7.82
N LYS A 18 1.32 0.87 7.15
CA LYS A 18 1.13 -0.57 6.87
C LYS A 18 0.85 -1.45 8.10
N PRO A 19 1.51 -1.26 9.28
CA PRO A 19 1.24 -2.08 10.45
C PRO A 19 -0.21 -2.00 10.95
N HIS A 20 -0.90 -0.88 10.70
CA HIS A 20 -2.32 -0.72 11.05
C HIS A 20 -3.26 -1.57 10.18
N CYS A 21 -2.82 -1.98 9.00
CA CYS A 21 -3.61 -2.69 7.98
C CYS A 21 -3.17 -4.17 7.85
N SER A 22 -2.78 -4.78 8.98
CA SER A 22 -2.21 -6.13 9.00
C SER A 22 -3.21 -7.22 8.61
N ASN A 23 -4.51 -7.00 8.88
CA ASN A 23 -5.58 -7.93 8.49
C ASN A 23 -5.75 -7.96 6.97
N GLU A 24 -5.90 -6.79 6.34
CA GLU A 24 -6.03 -6.66 4.88
C GLU A 24 -4.78 -7.19 4.17
N TRP A 25 -3.60 -6.95 4.75
CA TRP A 25 -2.35 -7.53 4.26
C TRP A 25 -2.36 -9.06 4.31
N ALA A 26 -2.85 -9.66 5.40
CA ALA A 26 -2.96 -11.11 5.52
C ALA A 26 -3.89 -11.71 4.45
N GLU A 27 -5.06 -11.09 4.22
CA GLU A 27 -6.01 -11.51 3.18
C GLU A 27 -5.42 -11.38 1.76
N TYR A 28 -4.72 -10.27 1.47
CA TYR A 28 -4.02 -10.12 0.21
C TYR A 28 -2.95 -11.20 0.01
N ARG A 29 -2.15 -11.49 1.04
CA ARG A 29 -1.13 -12.56 1.00
C ARG A 29 -1.75 -13.94 0.82
N ALA A 30 -2.91 -14.21 1.43
CA ALA A 30 -3.65 -15.44 1.23
C ALA A 30 -4.14 -15.58 -0.21
N CYS A 31 -4.65 -14.48 -0.80
CA CYS A 31 -5.04 -14.45 -2.20
C CYS A 31 -3.85 -14.69 -3.14
N VAL A 32 -2.69 -14.05 -2.91
CA VAL A 32 -1.48 -14.25 -3.72
C VAL A 32 -1.06 -15.72 -3.75
N LYS A 33 -1.05 -16.39 -2.58
CA LYS A 33 -0.77 -17.84 -2.50
C LYS A 33 -1.79 -18.69 -3.24
N ARG A 34 -3.06 -18.30 -3.25
CA ARG A 34 -4.13 -19.01 -3.97
C ARG A 34 -3.92 -18.96 -5.48
N ILE A 35 -3.48 -17.82 -6.01
CA ILE A 35 -3.30 -17.63 -7.46
C ILE A 35 -1.92 -18.03 -7.98
N GLU A 36 -0.97 -18.35 -7.10
CA GLU A 36 0.42 -18.71 -7.47
C GLU A 36 0.51 -19.88 -8.46
N ASN A 37 -0.45 -20.81 -8.40
CA ASN A 37 -0.51 -21.98 -9.29
C ASN A 37 -1.53 -21.81 -10.44
N ASP A 38 -2.13 -20.62 -10.61
CA ASP A 38 -3.03 -20.39 -11.72
C ASP A 38 -2.26 -20.33 -13.04
N THR A 39 -2.61 -21.22 -13.97
CA THR A 39 -2.03 -21.26 -15.32
C THR A 39 -2.92 -20.60 -16.37
N THR A 40 -4.12 -20.16 -15.99
CA THR A 40 -5.07 -19.52 -16.91
C THR A 40 -4.75 -18.04 -17.14
N GLY A 41 -4.19 -17.38 -16.12
CA GLY A 41 -3.92 -15.94 -16.14
C GLY A 41 -5.14 -15.07 -15.80
N GLU A 42 -6.27 -15.69 -15.49
CA GLU A 42 -7.52 -15.00 -15.17
C GLU A 42 -7.64 -14.70 -13.67
N ALA A 43 -6.96 -15.47 -12.80
CA ALA A 43 -7.04 -15.25 -11.37
C ALA A 43 -6.22 -14.02 -10.94
N HIS A 44 -6.87 -13.08 -10.26
CA HIS A 44 -6.22 -11.88 -9.74
C HIS A 44 -6.67 -11.53 -8.32
N CYS A 45 -5.87 -10.73 -7.62
CA CYS A 45 -6.09 -10.31 -6.23
C CYS A 45 -6.39 -8.81 -6.10
N THR A 46 -6.86 -8.18 -7.18
CA THR A 46 -7.09 -6.73 -7.24
C THR A 46 -8.04 -6.23 -6.15
N GLY A 47 -9.06 -7.01 -5.78
CA GLY A 47 -9.97 -6.65 -4.67
C GLY A 47 -9.23 -6.51 -3.34
N GLN A 48 -8.51 -7.54 -2.93
CA GLN A 48 -7.74 -7.54 -1.68
C GLN A 48 -6.62 -6.49 -1.70
N TYR A 49 -6.01 -6.27 -2.87
CA TYR A 49 -5.03 -5.20 -3.07
C TYR A 49 -5.65 -3.82 -2.82
N LEU A 50 -6.84 -3.55 -3.39
CA LEU A 50 -7.56 -2.30 -3.20
C LEU A 50 -8.03 -2.12 -1.75
N ASP A 51 -8.44 -3.19 -1.06
CA ASP A 51 -8.81 -3.14 0.36
C ASP A 51 -7.62 -2.77 1.25
N PHE A 52 -6.45 -3.39 1.02
CA PHE A 52 -5.21 -3.06 1.72
C PHE A 52 -4.81 -1.60 1.50
N TRP A 53 -4.78 -1.16 0.24
CA TRP A 53 -4.41 0.23 -0.08
C TRP A 53 -5.42 1.24 0.42
N ARG A 54 -6.71 0.94 0.40
CA ARG A 54 -7.74 1.78 1.01
C ARG A 54 -7.46 2.01 2.49
N CYS A 55 -7.06 0.98 3.23
CA CYS A 55 -6.70 1.12 4.64
C CYS A 55 -5.44 1.99 4.82
N VAL A 56 -4.38 1.72 4.04
CA VAL A 56 -3.12 2.50 4.09
C VAL A 56 -3.37 3.96 3.74
N ASP A 57 -4.11 4.23 2.66
CA ASP A 57 -4.45 5.57 2.19
C ASP A 57 -5.28 6.34 3.22
N HIS A 58 -6.24 5.67 3.88
CA HIS A 58 -7.02 6.28 4.95
C HIS A 58 -6.14 6.74 6.13
N CYS A 59 -5.10 5.97 6.47
CA CYS A 59 -4.11 6.35 7.47
C CYS A 59 -3.19 7.47 6.97
N ALA A 60 -2.68 7.35 5.74
CA ALA A 60 -1.67 8.22 5.16
C ALA A 60 -2.21 9.62 4.81
N ALA A 61 -3.47 9.72 4.36
CA ALA A 61 -4.06 10.97 3.85
C ALA A 61 -3.84 12.17 4.78
N LYS A 62 -4.16 12.02 6.07
CA LYS A 62 -4.00 13.13 7.05
C LYS A 62 -2.53 13.51 7.27
N ARG A 63 -1.63 12.53 7.24
CA ARG A 63 -0.19 12.73 7.49
C ARG A 63 0.50 13.36 6.30
N ILE A 64 0.15 12.94 5.07
CA ILE A 64 0.73 13.49 3.83
C ILE A 64 0.46 14.99 3.75
N PHE A 65 -0.80 15.42 3.88
CA PHE A 65 -1.15 16.84 3.77
C PHE A 65 -0.57 17.72 4.88
N GLN A 66 -0.18 17.16 6.03
CA GLN A 66 0.56 17.90 7.07
C GLN A 66 2.01 18.20 6.68
N THR A 67 2.57 17.46 5.72
CA THR A 67 3.97 17.60 5.29
C THR A 67 4.15 18.42 4.02
N LEU A 68 3.07 18.68 3.28
CA LEU A 68 3.04 19.50 2.07
C LEU A 68 2.93 20.99 2.43
N LYS A 69 3.53 21.86 1.63
CA LYS A 69 3.49 23.33 1.76
C LYS A 69 2.68 23.96 0.63
#